data_AF-A0A1Y1ZR52-F1
#
_entry.id   AF-A0A1Y1ZR52-F1
#
_cell.length_a   1.000
_cell.length_b   1.000
_cell.length_c   1.000
_cell.angle_alpha   90.00
_cell.angle_beta   90.00
_cell.angle_gamma   90.00
#
_symmetry.space_group_name_H-M   'P 1'
#
loop_
_entity.id
_entity.type
_entity.pdbx_description
1 polymer ?
#
loop_
_entity_poly.entity_id
_entity_poly.type
_entity_poly.pdbx_seq_one_letter_code
_entity_poly.pdbx_strand_id
1 'polypeptide(L)'
;ESKNSSQHNQSKKNHKNGIKKPKTNRYPSLKGTDPKFRRNHRHALHGTMRALVRQGGQAGRTDMSDEGGFSHSTMRHFAGVNGIRTPKVL
;
A
#
# COMPACT_ATOMS: atom_id res chain seq x y z
N GLU A 1 34.57 -54.31 -11.41
CA GLU A 1 33.43 -53.39 -11.25
C GLU A 1 33.18 -53.07 -9.79
N SER A 2 32.98 -51.79 -9.46
CA SER A 2 32.74 -51.30 -8.09
C SER A 2 31.32 -50.78 -7.93
N LYS A 3 30.86 -50.59 -6.67
CA LYS A 3 29.51 -50.06 -6.42
C LYS A 3 29.46 -48.57 -6.74
N ASN A 4 28.63 -48.21 -7.72
CA ASN A 4 28.49 -46.86 -8.27
C ASN A 4 27.57 -45.92 -7.45
N SER A 5 26.66 -46.43 -6.62
CA SER A 5 25.69 -45.61 -5.87
C SER A 5 25.30 -46.20 -4.50
N SER A 6 25.13 -45.33 -3.50
CA SER A 6 24.66 -45.69 -2.15
C SER A 6 24.10 -44.49 -1.37
N GLN A 7 22.91 -44.67 -0.80
CA GLN A 7 22.23 -43.70 0.06
C GLN A 7 22.35 -44.05 1.57
N HIS A 8 23.09 -45.12 1.91
CA HIS A 8 23.09 -45.73 3.24
C HIS A 8 23.39 -44.76 4.40
N ASN A 9 24.37 -43.87 4.24
CA ASN A 9 24.80 -42.95 5.30
C ASN A 9 24.25 -41.51 5.09
N GLN A 10 23.38 -41.27 4.11
CA GLN A 10 22.92 -39.91 3.79
C GLN A 10 21.99 -39.38 4.88
N SER A 11 21.03 -40.20 5.32
CA SER A 11 20.12 -39.82 6.40
C SER A 11 20.88 -39.50 7.70
N LYS A 12 21.81 -40.38 8.11
CA LYS A 12 22.63 -40.14 9.31
C LYS A 12 23.41 -38.83 9.24
N LYS A 13 24.01 -38.51 8.07
CA LYS A 13 24.72 -37.23 7.86
C LYS A 13 23.78 -36.02 7.94
N ASN A 14 22.62 -36.08 7.28
CA ASN A 14 21.66 -34.97 7.26
C ASN A 14 21.11 -34.65 8.66
N HIS A 15 20.98 -35.66 9.53
CA HIS A 15 20.47 -35.49 10.89
C HIS A 15 21.53 -35.14 11.94
N LYS A 16 22.85 -35.20 11.63
CA LYS A 16 23.91 -34.79 12.57
C LYS A 16 23.74 -33.35 13.08
N ASN A 17 23.37 -32.44 12.18
CA ASN A 17 23.11 -31.03 12.49
C ASN A 17 21.60 -30.72 12.60
N GLY A 18 20.77 -31.73 12.39
CA GLY A 18 19.31 -31.62 12.33
C GLY A 18 18.80 -30.92 11.06
N ILE A 19 17.73 -31.47 10.47
CA ILE A 19 17.03 -30.82 9.35
C ILE A 19 16.18 -29.67 9.92
N LYS A 20 16.58 -28.43 9.65
CA LYS A 20 15.87 -27.23 10.13
C LYS A 20 14.84 -26.76 9.09
N LYS A 21 13.73 -26.21 9.57
CA LYS A 21 12.76 -25.52 8.72
C LYS A 21 13.40 -24.27 8.10
N PRO A 22 13.01 -23.88 6.87
CA PRO A 22 13.45 -22.62 6.30
C PRO A 22 13.01 -21.45 7.20
N LYS A 23 13.83 -20.40 7.27
CA LYS A 23 13.51 -19.21 8.06
C LYS A 23 12.33 -18.49 7.43
N THR A 24 11.29 -18.26 8.23
CA THR A 24 10.14 -17.43 7.85
C THR A 24 10.25 -16.08 8.54
N ASN A 25 10.11 -15.00 7.78
CA ASN A 25 10.07 -13.64 8.32
C ASN A 25 8.61 -13.19 8.44
N ARG A 26 8.33 -12.25 9.36
CA ARG A 26 6.97 -11.69 9.54
C ARG A 26 6.40 -11.12 8.24
N TYR A 27 7.24 -10.51 7.40
CA TYR A 27 6.87 -9.98 6.10
C TYR A 27 7.71 -10.64 5.00
N PRO A 28 7.11 -11.49 4.14
CA PRO A 28 7.80 -12.13 3.03
C PRO A 28 8.03 -11.14 1.86
N SER A 29 8.93 -11.50 0.93
CA SER A 29 9.16 -10.70 -0.26
C SER A 29 7.98 -10.76 -1.23
N LEU A 30 7.68 -9.65 -1.91
CA LEU A 30 6.69 -9.60 -3.00
C LEU A 30 7.24 -10.12 -4.35
N LYS A 31 8.38 -10.81 -4.37
CA LYS A 31 8.97 -11.34 -5.61
C LYS A 31 8.08 -12.48 -6.14
N GLY A 32 7.75 -12.43 -7.43
CA GLY A 32 6.83 -13.39 -8.07
C GLY A 32 5.34 -13.04 -7.97
N THR A 33 4.98 -11.95 -7.29
CA THR A 33 3.59 -11.42 -7.32
C THR A 33 3.31 -10.71 -8.65
N ASP A 34 2.03 -10.65 -9.04
CA ASP A 34 1.57 -10.05 -10.30
C ASP A 34 2.17 -8.63 -10.52
N PRO A 35 2.84 -8.39 -11.65
CA PRO A 35 3.37 -7.08 -11.98
C PRO A 35 2.34 -5.94 -11.92
N LYS A 36 1.06 -6.17 -12.26
CA LYS A 36 0.03 -5.11 -12.19
C LYS A 36 -0.28 -4.76 -10.73
N PHE A 37 -0.47 -5.75 -9.86
CA PHE A 37 -0.59 -5.56 -8.42
C PHE A 37 0.62 -4.80 -7.83
N ARG A 38 1.85 -5.20 -8.20
CA ARG A 38 3.07 -4.53 -7.69
C ARG A 38 3.18 -3.06 -8.11
N ARG A 39 2.79 -2.73 -9.35
CA ARG A 39 2.78 -1.35 -9.85
C ARG A 39 1.79 -0.51 -9.04
N ASN A 40 0.55 -0.99 -8.90
CA ASN A 40 -0.47 -0.28 -8.13
C ASN A 40 -0.05 -0.10 -6.65
N HIS A 41 0.42 -1.16 -6.00
CA HIS A 41 0.87 -1.10 -4.61
C HIS A 41 1.98 -0.04 -4.39
N ARG A 42 2.93 0.06 -5.33
CA ARG A 42 3.96 1.12 -5.32
C ARG A 42 3.34 2.51 -5.37
N HIS A 43 2.41 2.75 -6.29
CA HIS A 43 1.79 4.07 -6.46
C HIS A 43 0.92 4.45 -5.25
N ALA A 44 0.18 3.50 -4.68
CA ALA A 44 -0.63 3.71 -3.49
C ALA A 44 0.23 4.12 -2.28
N LEU A 45 1.30 3.37 -1.98
CA LEU A 45 2.22 3.70 -0.88
C LEU A 45 2.93 5.04 -1.08
N HIS A 46 3.32 5.36 -2.31
CA HIS A 46 3.94 6.64 -2.61
C HIS A 46 2.95 7.81 -2.45
N GLY A 47 1.68 7.61 -2.84
CA GLY A 47 0.62 8.60 -2.66
C GLY A 47 0.35 8.89 -1.18
N THR A 48 0.22 7.86 -0.35
CA THR A 48 0.00 8.03 1.10
C THR A 48 1.17 8.72 1.78
N MET A 49 2.41 8.36 1.44
CA MET A 49 3.60 9.01 1.98
C MET A 49 3.66 10.50 1.63
N ARG A 50 3.34 10.88 0.38
CA ARG A 50 3.29 12.30 -0.04
C ARG A 50 2.20 13.09 0.70
N ALA A 51 1.03 12.47 0.91
CA ALA A 51 -0.05 13.09 1.67
C ALA A 51 0.35 13.29 3.14
N LEU A 52 0.98 12.30 3.76
CA LEU A 52 1.50 12.38 5.13
C LEU A 52 2.60 13.42 5.27
N VAL A 53 3.55 13.51 4.33
CA VAL A 53 4.58 14.58 4.34
C VAL A 53 3.93 15.96 4.20
N ARG A 54 2.91 16.10 3.33
CA ARG A 54 2.17 17.36 3.19
C ARG A 54 1.38 17.72 4.47
N GLN A 55 0.78 16.74 5.14
CA GLN A 55 0.09 16.93 6.42
C GLN A 55 1.05 17.20 7.58
N GLY A 56 2.17 16.48 7.64
CA GLY A 56 3.24 16.68 8.62
C GLY A 56 3.97 18.02 8.43
N GLY A 57 4.02 18.56 7.21
CA GLY A 57 4.44 19.94 6.92
C GLY A 57 3.36 21.00 7.16
N GLN A 58 2.11 20.60 7.44
CA GLN A 58 1.00 21.49 7.81
C GLN A 58 0.78 21.56 9.33
N ALA A 59 1.33 20.62 10.10
CA ALA A 59 1.31 20.65 11.58
C ALA A 59 2.12 21.82 12.19
N GLY A 60 2.70 22.70 11.36
CA GLY A 60 3.40 23.91 11.77
C GLY A 60 3.03 25.17 10.96
N ARG A 61 1.88 25.21 10.27
CA ARG A 61 1.37 26.45 9.65
C ARG A 61 0.02 26.82 10.23
N THR A 62 0.05 27.32 11.46
CA THR A 62 -1.01 28.15 12.03
C THR A 62 -0.40 29.46 12.52
N ASP A 63 0.20 30.23 11.61
CA ASP A 63 0.45 31.65 11.83
C ASP A 63 -0.69 32.41 11.16
N MET A 64 -1.70 32.69 11.97
CA MET A 64 -2.76 33.65 11.68
C MET A 64 -2.17 35.07 11.73
N SER A 65 -1.53 35.51 10.65
CA SER A 65 -1.28 36.92 10.37
C SER A 65 -0.70 37.06 8.98
N ASP A 66 -1.55 37.37 7.99
CA ASP A 66 -1.20 38.36 6.97
C ASP A 66 -2.45 38.71 6.14
N GLU A 67 -2.89 39.95 6.33
CA GLU A 67 -3.82 40.71 5.49
C GLU A 67 -3.27 40.77 4.06
N GLY A 68 -3.96 40.17 3.09
CA GLY A 68 -3.45 40.16 1.72
C GLY A 68 -4.24 39.37 0.69
N GLY A 69 -5.47 39.81 0.40
CA GLY A 69 -6.04 39.78 -0.96
C GLY A 69 -6.34 38.43 -1.63
N PHE A 70 -7.56 37.92 -1.42
CA PHE A 70 -8.31 37.20 -2.46
C PHE A 70 -9.74 37.74 -2.50
N SER A 71 -10.09 38.39 -3.61
CA SER A 71 -11.39 38.98 -3.88
C SER A 71 -12.52 37.96 -3.72
N HIS A 72 -13.39 38.18 -2.74
CA HIS A 72 -14.68 37.50 -2.64
C HIS A 72 -15.62 38.03 -3.73
N SER A 73 -15.63 37.36 -4.89
CA SER A 73 -16.76 37.45 -5.82
C SER A 73 -17.71 36.28 -5.55
N THR A 74 -18.38 36.35 -4.40
CA THR A 74 -19.53 35.52 -4.05
C THR A 74 -20.79 36.36 -4.12
N MET A 75 -21.40 36.44 -5.31
CA MET A 75 -22.86 36.50 -5.45
C MET A 75 -23.25 36.36 -6.93
N ARG A 76 -23.64 35.15 -7.33
CA ARG A 76 -24.67 34.97 -8.34
C ARG A 76 -25.72 34.01 -7.80
N HIS A 77 -26.93 34.53 -7.72
CA HIS A 77 -28.15 33.83 -7.41
C HIS A 77 -28.30 32.56 -8.26
N PHE A 78 -28.60 31.44 -7.63
CA PHE A 78 -29.37 30.37 -8.25
C PHE A 78 -30.54 30.03 -7.33
N ALA A 79 -31.65 30.71 -7.57
CA ALA A 79 -32.95 30.28 -7.11
C ALA A 79 -33.46 29.18 -8.06
N GLY A 80 -34.03 28.12 -7.50
CA GLY A 80 -34.95 27.23 -8.20
C GLY A 80 -34.35 25.95 -8.79
N VAL A 81 -34.63 24.80 -8.15
CA VAL A 81 -35.73 23.88 -8.50
C VAL A 81 -35.46 22.57 -7.75
N ASN A 82 -36.13 22.38 -6.61
CA ASN A 82 -36.24 21.06 -5.98
C ASN A 82 -37.32 20.26 -6.72
N GLY A 83 -36.90 19.41 -7.66
CA GLY A 83 -37.77 18.53 -8.44
C GLY A 83 -37.52 17.06 -8.12
N ILE A 84 -38.46 16.48 -7.37
CA ILE A 84 -38.60 15.04 -7.04
C ILE A 84 -38.57 14.17 -8.30
N ARG A 85 -37.92 12.99 -8.24
CA ARG A 85 -38.40 11.69 -8.79
C ARG A 85 -37.38 10.55 -8.61
N THR A 86 -37.61 9.66 -7.65
CA THR A 86 -37.07 8.29 -7.66
C THR A 86 -38.05 7.35 -8.37
N PRO A 87 -37.63 6.52 -9.34
CA PRO A 87 -38.50 5.49 -9.91
C PRO A 87 -38.64 4.28 -8.97
N LYS A 88 -39.89 3.81 -8.78
CA LYS A 88 -40.23 2.53 -8.15
C LYS A 88 -39.76 1.39 -9.06
N VAL A 89 -39.07 0.40 -8.49
CA VAL A 89 -38.79 -0.90 -9.12
C VAL A 89 -40.05 -1.76 -8.97
N LEU A 90 -40.47 -2.40 -10.06
CA LEU A 90 -41.57 -3.37 -10.11
C LEU A 90 -41.08 -4.75 -9.65
#